data_AF-A0A0A7PDI9-F1
#
_entry.id   AF-A0A0A7PDI9-F1
#
_cell.length_a   1.000
_cell.length_b   1.000
_cell.length_c   1.000
_cell.angle_alpha   90.00
_cell.angle_beta   90.00
_cell.angle_gamma   90.00
#
_symmetry.space_group_name_H-M   'P 1'
#
loop_
_entity.id
_entity.type
_entity.pdbx_description
1 polymer ?
#
loop_
_entity_poly.entity_id
_entity_poly.type
_entity_poly.pdbx_seq_one_letter_code
_entity_poly.pdbx_strand_id
1 'polypeptide(L)' 'MTSTCSMQPCSPKRAVLASFDHAYALALRMRHETGRPQFVLRTGDPFQPFRVSSTGPQRRQALMTLVA' A
#
# COMPACT_ATOMS: atom_id res chain seq x y z
N MET A 1 8.67 2.98 -29.97
CA MET A 1 7.61 1.97 -29.83
C MET A 1 7.48 1.64 -28.35
N THR A 2 6.48 2.21 -27.68
CA THR A 2 6.21 1.98 -26.25
C THR A 2 5.59 0.59 -26.09
N SER A 3 6.35 -0.32 -25.48
CA SER A 3 5.83 -1.64 -25.09
C SER A 3 4.67 -1.47 -24.13
N THR A 4 3.45 -1.64 -24.61
CA THR A 4 2.28 -1.91 -23.78
C THR A 4 2.44 -3.31 -23.23
N CYS A 5 3.18 -3.43 -22.13
CA CYS A 5 3.26 -4.65 -21.35
C CYS A 5 1.82 -4.99 -20.95
N SER A 6 1.30 -6.10 -21.46
CA SER A 6 -0.06 -6.56 -21.20
C SER A 6 -0.25 -6.64 -19.68
N MET A 7 -1.17 -5.83 -19.13
CA MET A 7 -1.65 -5.97 -17.76
C MET A 7 -2.41 -7.29 -17.68
N GLN A 8 -1.69 -8.40 -17.56
CA GLN A 8 -2.32 -9.65 -17.17
C GLN A 8 -2.99 -9.42 -15.81
N PRO A 9 -4.25 -9.85 -15.63
CA PRO A 9 -4.91 -9.75 -14.35
C PRO A 9 -4.02 -10.43 -13.31
N CYS A 10 -3.54 -9.65 -12.33
CA CYS A 10 -2.87 -10.22 -11.18
C CYS A 10 -3.80 -11.26 -10.54
N SER A 11 -3.24 -12.34 -9.99
CA SER A 11 -4.05 -13.37 -9.34
C SER A 11 -5.04 -12.73 -8.34
N PRO A 12 -6.25 -13.28 -8.15
CA PRO A 12 -7.25 -12.68 -7.26
C PRO A 12 -6.69 -12.40 -5.86
N LYS A 13 -5.83 -13.30 -5.35
CA LYS A 13 -5.13 -13.12 -4.09
C LYS A 13 -4.22 -11.89 -4.09
N ARG A 14 -3.48 -11.64 -5.17
CA ARG A 14 -2.65 -10.44 -5.29
C ARG A 14 -3.50 -9.18 -5.34
N ALA A 15 -4.65 -9.18 -6.01
CA ALA A 15 -5.57 -8.04 -6.01
C ALA A 15 -6.05 -7.69 -4.58
N VAL A 16 -6.35 -8.70 -3.76
CA VAL A 16 -6.71 -8.51 -2.35
C VAL A 16 -5.53 -7.97 -1.54
N LEU A 17 -4.33 -8.55 -1.67
CA LEU A 17 -3.15 -8.10 -0.92
C LEU A 17 -2.68 -6.70 -1.34
N ALA A 18 -2.91 -6.34 -2.60
CA ALA A 18 -2.59 -5.04 -3.17
C ALA A 18 -3.72 -4.01 -3.00
N SER A 19 -4.76 -4.31 -2.21
CA SER A 19 -5.88 -3.41 -1.95
C SER A 19 -5.58 -2.44 -0.80
N PHE A 20 -6.32 -1.33 -0.78
CA PHE A 20 -6.28 -0.38 0.32
C PHE A 20 -6.75 -1.03 1.63
N ASP A 21 -7.84 -1.80 1.58
CA ASP A 21 -8.43 -2.43 2.77
C ASP A 21 -7.45 -3.37 3.47
N HIS A 22 -6.70 -4.15 2.68
CA HIS A 22 -5.66 -5.01 3.24
C HIS A 22 -4.53 -4.20 3.89
N ALA A 23 -4.07 -3.13 3.23
CA ALA A 23 -3.06 -2.24 3.79
C ALA A 23 -3.55 -1.54 5.07
N TYR A 24 -4.81 -1.13 5.13
CA TYR A 24 -5.41 -0.52 6.31
C TYR A 24 -5.51 -1.51 7.48
N ALA A 25 -5.98 -2.72 7.24
CA ALA A 25 -6.02 -3.78 8.25
C ALA A 25 -4.62 -4.10 8.80
N LEU A 26 -3.61 -4.11 7.92
CA LEU A 26 -2.21 -4.28 8.32
C LEU A 26 -1.71 -3.11 9.16
N ALA A 27 -2.06 -1.87 8.81
CA ALA A 27 -1.69 -0.68 9.57
C ALA A 27 -2.30 -0.69 10.99
N LEU A 28 -3.57 -1.10 11.14
CA LEU A 28 -4.20 -1.28 12.45
C LEU A 28 -3.46 -2.32 13.30
N ARG A 29 -3.16 -3.48 12.70
CA ARG A 29 -2.41 -4.55 13.38
C ARG A 29 -1.03 -4.08 13.81
N MET A 30 -0.27 -3.46 12.91
CA MET A 30 1.06 -2.94 13.21
C MET A 30 1.02 -1.85 14.28
N ARG A 31 0.01 -0.98 14.27
CA ARG A 31 -0.19 0.00 15.33
C ARG A 31 -0.42 -0.68 16.68
N HIS A 32 -1.31 -1.66 16.74
CA HIS A 32 -1.59 -2.40 17.96
C HIS A 32 -0.35 -3.14 18.50
N GLU A 33 0.43 -3.76 17.61
CA GLU A 33 1.62 -4.52 18.01
C GLU A 33 2.81 -3.63 18.40
N THR A 34 3.00 -2.49 17.74
CA THR A 34 4.21 -1.66 17.93
C THR A 34 3.98 -0.38 18.73
N GLY A 35 2.73 0.04 18.91
CA GLY A 35 2.36 1.34 19.48
C GLY A 35 2.73 2.54 18.60
N ARG A 36 3.37 2.33 17.44
CA ARG A 36 3.83 3.41 16.57
C ARG A 36 2.77 3.79 15.54
N PRO A 37 2.66 5.09 15.19
CA PRO A 37 1.81 5.53 14.09
C PRO A 37 2.17 4.81 12.79
N GLN A 38 1.15 4.44 12.01
CA GLN A 38 1.31 3.76 10.73
C GLN A 38 0.68 4.58 9.61
N PHE A 39 1.43 4.77 8.53
CA PHE A 39 1.02 5.50 7.34
C PHE A 39 0.65 4.51 6.24
N VAL A 40 -0.56 4.61 5.71
CA VAL A 40 -0.96 3.92 4.48
C VAL A 40 -0.69 4.86 3.31
N LEU A 41 0.21 4.44 2.43
CA LEU A 41 0.75 5.25 1.35
C LEU A 41 0.35 4.65 -0.01
N ARG A 42 0.01 5.51 -0.98
CA ARG A 42 -0.11 5.13 -2.38
C ARG A 42 1.21 5.36 -3.10
N THR A 43 1.74 4.33 -3.75
CA THR A 43 3.14 4.30 -4.27
C THR A 43 3.28 4.69 -5.73
N GLY A 44 2.20 4.58 -6.52
CA GLY A 44 2.23 4.70 -7.98
C GLY A 44 2.76 3.45 -8.70
N ASP A 45 3.23 2.43 -7.98
CA ASP A 45 3.63 1.13 -8.55
C ASP A 45 2.38 0.28 -8.80
N PRO A 46 2.10 -0.16 -10.05
CA PRO A 46 0.98 -1.05 -10.35
C PRO A 46 1.02 -2.39 -9.60
N PHE A 47 2.20 -2.87 -9.21
CA PHE A 47 2.37 -4.16 -8.51
C PHE A 47 2.27 -4.04 -7.00
N GLN A 48 2.53 -2.86 -6.43
CA GLN A 48 2.35 -2.58 -5.01
C GLN A 48 1.68 -1.21 -4.82
N PRO A 49 0.39 -1.05 -5.16
CA PRO A 49 -0.27 0.24 -5.21
C PRO A 49 -0.33 0.92 -3.84
N PHE A 50 -0.44 0.12 -2.77
CA PHE A 50 -0.48 0.57 -1.38
C PHE A 50 0.66 -0.04 -0.57
N ARG A 51 1.19 0.75 0.37
CA ARG A 51 2.27 0.36 1.27
C ARG A 51 2.01 0.91 2.66
N VAL A 52 2.25 0.09 3.69
CA VAL A 52 2.27 0.54 5.08
C VAL A 52 3.69 0.91 5.47
N SER A 53 3.86 2.03 6.15
CA SER A 53 5.14 2.51 6.65
C SER A 53 4.98 3.08 8.05
N SER A 54 5.98 2.91 8.92
CA SER A 54 6.06 3.61 10.21
C SER A 54 6.72 4.98 10.10
N THR A 55 7.21 5.33 8.90
CA THR A 55 7.74 6.65 8.56
C THR A 55 6.81 7.34 7.56
N GLY A 56 6.78 8.67 7.60
CA GLY A 56 5.94 9.48 6.73
C GLY A 56 6.23 9.29 5.23
N PRO A 57 5.37 9.86 4.36
CA PRO A 57 5.49 9.71 2.90
C PRO A 57 6.84 10.22 2.38
N GLN A 58 7.47 9.44 1.50
CA GLN A 58 8.64 9.87 0.73
C GLN A 58 8.20 10.52 -0.60
N ARG A 59 9.15 11.15 -1.33
CA ARG A 59 8.87 11.73 -2.66
C ARG A 59 8.16 10.71 -3.55
N ARG A 60 7.06 11.13 -4.18
CA ARG A 60 6.17 10.34 -5.07
C ARG A 60 5.18 9.40 -4.37
N GLN A 61 5.15 9.37 -3.03
CA GLN A 61 4.11 8.65 -2.29
C GLN A 61 3.03 9.63 -1.84
N ALA A 62 1.76 9.25 -2.01
CA ALA A 62 0.64 10.02 -1.47
C ALA A 62 0.16 9.37 -0.17
N LEU A 63 0.02 10.16 0.89
CA LEU A 63 -0.59 9.69 2.13
C LEU A 63 -2.09 9.46 1.89
N MET A 64 -2.56 8.25 2.16
CA MET A 64 -3.98 7.91 2.09
C MET A 64 -4.63 8.00 3.46
N THR A 65 -3.98 7.44 4.49
CA THR A 65 -4.44 7.57 5.87
C THR A 65 -3.29 7.39 6.87
N LEU A 66 -3.47 7.97 8.05
CA LEU A 66 -2.61 7.81 9.22
C LEU A 66 -3.40 7.10 10.31
N VAL A 67 -2.85 5.99 10.81
CA VAL A 67 -3.35 5.26 11.97
C VAL A 67 -2.52 5.66 13.17
N ALA A 68 -3.10 6.48 14.03
CA ALA A 68 -2.46 7.10 15.20
C ALA A 68 -3.06 6.65 16.54
#